data_AF-A0A376VVA4-F1
#
_entry.id   AF-A0A376VVA4-F1
#
_cell.length_a   1.000
_cell.length_b   1.000
_cell.length_c   1.000
_cell.angle_alpha   90.00
_cell.angle_beta   90.00
_cell.angle_gamma   90.00
#
_symmetry.space_group_name_H-M   'P 1'
#
loop_
_entity.id
_entity.type
_entity.pdbx_description
1 polymer ?
#
loop_
_entity_poly.entity_id
_entity_poly.type
_entity_poly.pdbx_seq_one_letter_code
_entity_poly.pdbx_strand_id
1 'polypeptide(L)' 'MALAHKHECSDMLIGKRLQKAEGVVEGMLMMLDVKLEMDRYVERESVTA' A
#
# COMPACT_ATOMS: atom_id res chain seq x y z
N MET A 1 -5.56 -16.55 0.58
CA MET A 1 -5.90 -15.12 0.35
C MET A 1 -7.41 -14.97 0.25
N ALA A 2 -8.06 -14.36 1.25
CA ALA A 2 -9.52 -14.21 1.26
C ALA A 2 -10.05 -13.34 0.09
N LEU A 3 -9.22 -12.41 -0.39
CA LEU A 3 -9.59 -11.47 -1.44
C LEU A 3 -9.70 -12.14 -2.82
N ALA A 4 -8.78 -13.04 -3.17
CA ALA A 4 -8.85 -13.82 -4.41
C ALA A 4 -10.13 -14.64 -4.49
N HIS A 5 -10.46 -15.33 -3.39
CA HIS A 5 -11.69 -16.10 -3.25
C HIS A 5 -12.95 -15.21 -3.34
N LYS A 6 -12.95 -14.04 -2.69
CA LYS A 6 -14.06 -13.07 -2.74
C LYS A 6 -14.32 -12.52 -4.15
N HIS A 7 -13.27 -12.41 -4.96
CA HIS A 7 -13.35 -11.92 -6.34
C HIS A 7 -13.33 -13.03 -7.39
N GLU A 8 -13.51 -14.29 -6.99
CA GLU A 8 -13.55 -15.47 -7.86
C GLU A 8 -12.39 -15.50 -8.88
N CYS A 9 -11.19 -15.14 -8.43
CA CYS A 9 -10.02 -15.03 -9.30
C CYS A 9 -8.79 -15.66 -8.67
N SER A 10 -7.77 -15.90 -9.50
CA SER A 10 -6.51 -16.47 -9.03
C SER A 10 -5.71 -15.46 -8.19
N ASP A 11 -4.92 -15.99 -7.25
CA ASP A 11 -4.01 -15.20 -6.42
C ASP A 11 -3.04 -14.37 -7.28
N MET A 12 -2.59 -14.91 -8.41
CA MET A 12 -1.72 -14.18 -9.35
C MET A 12 -2.44 -12.97 -9.97
N LEU A 13 -3.71 -13.12 -10.36
CA LEU A 13 -4.45 -12.01 -10.99
C LEU A 13 -4.73 -10.90 -9.98
N ILE A 14 -5.20 -11.25 -8.78
CA ILE A 14 -5.46 -10.25 -7.75
C ILE A 14 -4.16 -9.59 -7.28
N GLY A 15 -3.06 -10.34 -7.15
CA GLY A 15 -1.75 -9.81 -6.79
C GLY A 15 -1.25 -8.77 -7.80
N LYS A 16 -1.36 -9.04 -9.10
CA LYS A 16 -1.01 -8.07 -10.16
C LYS A 16 -1.86 -6.80 -10.11
N ARG A 17 -3.14 -6.91 -9.71
CA ARG A 17 -4.03 -5.75 -9.57
C ARG A 17 -3.66 -4.91 -8.35
N LEU A 18 -3.39 -5.57 -7.21
CA LEU A 18 -2.95 -4.91 -5.98
C LEU A 18 -1.62 -4.19 -6.20
N GLN A 19 -0.63 -4.86 -6.79
CA GLN A 19 0.68 -4.25 -7.06
C GLN A 19 0.58 -2.98 -7.94
N LYS A 20 -0.32 -2.99 -8.94
CA LYS A 20 -0.59 -1.78 -9.74
C LYS A 20 -1.23 -0.67 -8.91
N ALA A 21 -2.19 -1.00 -8.07
CA ALA A 21 -2.86 -0.03 -7.21
C ALA A 21 -1.87 0.57 -6.19
N GLU A 22 -1.04 -0.28 -5.58
CA GLU A 22 0.04 0.12 -4.67
C GLU A 22 1.00 1.11 -5.35
N GLY A 23 1.49 0.80 -6.55
CA GLY A 23 2.40 1.70 -7.28
C GLY A 23 1.77 3.05 -7.65
N VAL A 24 0.44 3.10 -7.91
CA VAL A 24 -0.26 4.37 -8.16
C VAL A 24 -0.32 5.21 -6.89
N VAL A 25 -0.70 4.61 -5.76
CA VAL A 25 -0.78 5.32 -4.47
C VAL A 25 0.60 5.78 -4.04
N GLU A 26 1.62 4.92 -4.16
CA GLU A 26 3.01 5.25 -3.89
C GLU A 26 3.49 6.43 -4.74
N GLY A 27 3.24 6.40 -6.05
CA GLY A 27 3.57 7.52 -6.95
C GLY A 27 2.87 8.83 -6.58
N MET A 28 1.59 8.77 -6.19
CA MET A 28 0.85 9.95 -5.72
C MET A 28 1.45 10.54 -4.45
N LEU A 29 1.81 9.69 -3.48
CA LEU A 29 2.42 10.12 -2.23
C LEU A 29 3.82 10.71 -2.45
N MET A 30 4.63 10.10 -3.33
CA MET A 30 5.91 10.65 -3.75
C MET A 30 5.77 12.03 -4.39
N MET A 31 4.78 12.24 -5.25
CA MET A 31 4.53 13.55 -5.88
C MET A 31 4.16 14.64 -4.87
N LEU A 32 3.52 14.27 -3.76
CA LEU A 32 3.11 15.19 -2.70
C LEU A 32 4.15 15.31 -1.57
N ASP A 33 5.30 14.63 -1.68
CA ASP A 33 6.32 14.50 -0.62
C ASP A 33 5.73 14.02 0.72
N VAL A 34 4.72 13.14 0.64
CA VAL A 34 4.06 12.55 1.81
C VAL A 34 4.67 11.18 2.08
N LYS A 35 5.20 10.98 3.28
CA LYS A 35 5.70 9.67 3.72
C LYS A 35 4.56 8.80 4.24
N LEU A 36 4.52 7.54 3.82
CA LEU A 36 3.52 6.57 4.25
C LEU A 36 3.87 6.06 5.65
N GLU A 37 2.96 6.12 6.62
CA GLU A 37 3.23 5.66 8.00
C GLU A 37 3.67 4.19 8.07
N MET A 38 3.31 3.37 7.09
CA MET A 38 3.67 1.96 7.01
C MET A 38 5.09 1.74 6.50
N ASP A 39 5.77 2.79 6.02
CA ASP A 39 7.17 2.70 5.62
C ASP A 39 8.05 2.46 6.84
N ARG A 40 8.93 1.47 6.70
CA ARG A 40 9.85 1.03 7.76
C ARG A 40 10.75 2.15 8.31
N TYR A 41 10.94 3.22 7.55
CA TYR A 41 11.82 4.34 7.88
C TYR A 41 11.07 5.60 8.35
N VAL A 42 9.76 5.51 8.54
CA VAL A 42 8.98 6.60 9.15
C VAL A 42 9.08 6.44 10.67
N GLU A 43 10.01 7.19 11.26
CA GLU A 43 10.07 7.41 12.70
C GLU A 43 8.82 8.18 13.11
N ARG A 44 7.95 7.57 13.93
CA ARG A 44 6.87 8.31 14.58
C ARG A 44 7.49 9.25 15.60
N GLU A 45 7.36 10.55 15.41
CA GLU A 45 7.59 11.49 16.51
C GLU A 45 6.66 11.07 17.66
N SER A 46 7.23 10.60 18.77
CA SER A 46 6.45 10.40 19.99
C SER A 46 5.94 11.76 20.41
N VAL A 47 4.67 12.04 20.17
CA VAL A 47 3.99 13.19 20.74
C VAL A 47 4.02 13.01 22.26
N THR A 48 5.05 13.56 22.92
CA THR A 48 5.10 13.70 24.36
C THR A 48 4.07 14.76 24.75
N ALA A 49 2.94 14.29 25.27
CA ALA A 49 1.98 15.10 26.00
C ALA A 49 2.43 15.27 27.45
#